data_AF-A0A7K0SFF9-F1
#
_entry.id   AF-A0A7K0SFF9-F1
#
_cell.length_a   1.000
_cell.length_b   1.000
_cell.length_c   1.000
_cell.angle_alpha   90.00
_cell.angle_beta   90.00
_cell.angle_gamma   90.00
#
_symmetry.space_group_name_H-M   'P 1'
#
loop_
_entity.id
_entity.type
_entity.pdbx_description
1 polymer ?
#
loop_
_entity_poly.entity_id
_entity_poly.type
_entity_poly.pdbx_seq_one_letter_code
_entity_poly.pdbx_strand_id
1 'polypeptide(L)'
;RTDPDAPKHKGITWLMLPMDLPGIEIRPLKTVLGSSEFAELFLDEVRVPVSCRIGAENDGWRVTNVTLSFERGTAFVSEMVDALRLIDDLSPYVTDPAYRRELGHLAAEMDGIWALTKRNITQAARTGVMGPGSMMIKYAYSELRQRLGELSMKVLERDVLAVDAVGEFVEERLRTLALTIAAGTSQIQKNIIGERVLGLPKEPRP
;
A
#
# COMPACT_ATOMS: atom_id res chain seq x y z
N ARG A 1 -19.34 -7.86 13.02
CA ARG A 1 -18.74 -8.21 14.34
C ARG A 1 -19.46 -9.44 14.86
N THR A 2 -18.77 -10.33 15.58
CA THR A 2 -19.38 -11.54 16.18
C THR A 2 -19.74 -11.35 17.64
N ASP A 3 -19.03 -10.48 18.36
CA ASP A 3 -19.42 -9.99 19.68
C ASP A 3 -19.52 -8.45 19.59
N PRO A 4 -20.73 -7.86 19.66
CA PRO A 4 -20.93 -6.42 19.59
C PRO A 4 -20.51 -5.68 20.88
N ASP A 5 -20.57 -6.35 22.02
CA ASP A 5 -20.34 -5.78 23.35
C ASP A 5 -18.86 -5.83 23.76
N ALA A 6 -18.08 -6.73 23.16
CA ALA A 6 -16.64 -6.79 23.38
C ALA A 6 -15.92 -5.47 23.00
N PRO A 7 -14.73 -5.22 23.54
CA PRO A 7 -13.86 -4.14 23.06
C PRO A 7 -13.55 -4.28 21.56
N LYS A 8 -13.33 -3.17 20.86
CA LYS A 8 -13.23 -3.05 19.39
C LYS A 8 -12.58 -4.24 18.67
N HIS A 9 -11.36 -4.62 19.05
CA HIS A 9 -10.58 -5.66 18.35
C HIS A 9 -10.82 -7.08 18.89
N LYS A 10 -11.67 -7.23 19.90
CA LYS A 10 -11.96 -8.48 20.63
C LYS A 10 -13.31 -9.08 20.26
N GLY A 11 -14.07 -8.47 19.36
CA GLY A 11 -15.38 -8.98 18.89
C GLY A 11 -15.45 -9.20 17.38
N ILE A 12 -14.30 -9.50 16.76
CA ILE A 12 -14.14 -9.66 15.31
C ILE A 12 -13.76 -11.10 15.02
N THR A 13 -14.40 -11.73 14.04
CA THR A 13 -14.05 -13.07 13.53
C THR A 13 -13.70 -12.97 12.06
N TRP A 14 -12.69 -13.73 11.62
CA TRP A 14 -12.32 -13.82 10.21
C TRP A 14 -13.07 -14.99 9.56
N LEU A 15 -13.77 -14.72 8.46
CA LEU A 15 -14.49 -15.73 7.69
C LEU A 15 -13.95 -15.76 6.25
N MET A 16 -13.77 -16.96 5.70
CA MET A 16 -13.73 -17.15 4.25
C MET A 16 -15.16 -17.00 3.73
N LEU A 17 -15.39 -16.11 2.78
CA LEU A 17 -16.72 -15.84 2.22
C LEU A 17 -16.81 -16.38 0.79
N PRO A 18 -17.52 -17.49 0.54
CA PRO A 18 -17.88 -17.88 -0.82
C PRO A 18 -18.74 -16.78 -1.45
N MET A 19 -18.33 -16.27 -2.61
CA MET A 19 -18.91 -15.07 -3.23
C MET A 19 -20.19 -15.34 -4.03
N ASP A 20 -20.60 -16.60 -4.12
CA ASP A 20 -21.82 -17.08 -4.80
C ASP A 20 -22.99 -17.32 -3.83
N LEU A 21 -22.81 -17.01 -2.54
CA LEU A 21 -23.88 -17.18 -1.56
C LEU A 21 -25.04 -16.19 -1.80
N PRO A 22 -26.30 -16.62 -1.57
CA PRO A 22 -27.45 -15.72 -1.63
C PRO A 22 -27.31 -14.54 -0.66
N GLY A 23 -27.77 -13.36 -1.08
CA GLY A 23 -27.71 -12.12 -0.30
C GLY A 23 -26.42 -11.30 -0.49
N ILE A 24 -25.47 -11.79 -1.29
CA ILE A 24 -24.28 -11.02 -1.68
C ILE A 24 -24.61 -10.19 -2.92
N GLU A 25 -24.42 -8.87 -2.81
CA GLU A 25 -24.46 -7.95 -3.94
C GLU A 25 -23.09 -7.28 -4.11
N ILE A 26 -22.55 -7.34 -5.32
CA ILE A 26 -21.26 -6.72 -5.69
C ILE A 26 -21.54 -5.57 -6.65
N ARG A 27 -21.15 -4.35 -6.28
CA ARG A 27 -21.26 -3.17 -7.15
C ARG A 27 -19.87 -2.67 -7.55
N PRO A 28 -19.39 -2.94 -8.76
CA PRO A 28 -18.08 -2.49 -9.23
C PRO A 28 -17.96 -0.97 -9.20
N LEU A 29 -16.82 -0.48 -8.73
CA LEU A 29 -16.46 0.93 -8.71
C LEU A 29 -15.45 1.21 -9.84
N LYS A 30 -15.75 2.22 -10.65
CA LYS A 30 -14.81 2.70 -11.67
C LYS A 30 -13.84 3.68 -11.05
N THR A 31 -12.55 3.39 -11.17
CA THR A 31 -11.49 4.32 -10.75
C THR A 31 -11.36 5.47 -11.75
N VAL A 32 -10.58 6.49 -11.39
CA VAL A 32 -10.21 7.58 -12.32
C VAL A 32 -9.43 7.07 -13.54
N LEU A 33 -8.79 5.91 -13.42
CA LEU A 33 -8.07 5.22 -14.50
C LEU A 33 -8.99 4.34 -15.36
N GLY A 34 -10.30 4.33 -15.08
CA GLY A 34 -11.28 3.51 -15.79
C GLY A 34 -11.26 2.02 -15.42
N SER A 35 -10.28 1.56 -14.64
CA SER A 35 -10.26 0.19 -14.10
C SER A 35 -11.46 -0.06 -13.17
N SER A 36 -11.91 -1.31 -13.09
CA SER A 36 -13.01 -1.74 -12.21
C SER A 36 -12.56 -2.84 -11.25
N GLU A 37 -11.41 -2.60 -10.61
CA GLU A 37 -10.77 -3.55 -9.68
C GLU A 37 -11.27 -3.43 -8.23
N PHE A 38 -12.06 -2.39 -7.94
CA PHE A 38 -12.72 -2.20 -6.66
C PHE A 38 -14.23 -2.42 -6.79
N ALA A 39 -14.88 -2.77 -5.69
CA ALA A 39 -16.33 -2.89 -5.62
C ALA A 39 -16.82 -2.57 -4.21
N GLU A 40 -18.06 -2.09 -4.12
CA GLU A 40 -18.82 -2.14 -2.88
C GLU A 40 -19.43 -3.54 -2.73
N LEU A 41 -19.36 -4.07 -1.52
CA LEU A 41 -19.92 -5.36 -1.17
C LEU A 41 -21.05 -5.16 -0.17
N PHE A 42 -22.27 -5.52 -0.54
CA PHE A 42 -23.43 -5.54 0.35
C PHE A 42 -23.72 -7.00 0.74
N LEU A 43 -23.89 -7.21 2.04
CA LEU A 43 -24.17 -8.51 2.63
C LEU A 43 -25.51 -8.44 3.36
N ASP A 44 -26.58 -8.94 2.72
CA ASP A 44 -27.93 -8.97 3.27
C ASP A 44 -28.27 -10.38 3.77
N GLU A 45 -28.33 -10.56 5.09
CA GLU A 45 -28.65 -11.84 5.76
C GLU A 45 -27.87 -13.07 5.23
N VAL A 46 -26.64 -12.86 4.74
CA VAL A 46 -25.79 -13.89 4.14
C VAL A 46 -25.45 -14.97 5.16
N ARG A 47 -25.79 -16.22 4.86
CA ARG A 47 -25.54 -17.39 5.73
C ARG A 47 -24.20 -18.03 5.36
N VAL A 48 -23.17 -17.77 6.17
CA VAL A 48 -21.83 -18.38 5.99
C VAL A 48 -21.67 -19.59 6.92
N PRO A 49 -21.24 -20.77 6.42
CA PRO A 49 -20.97 -21.93 7.26
C PRO A 49 -19.88 -21.65 8.31
N VAL A 50 -20.04 -22.16 9.54
CA VAL A 50 -19.05 -22.01 10.62
C VAL A 50 -17.70 -22.65 10.25
N SER A 51 -17.70 -23.66 9.37
CA SER A 51 -16.48 -24.27 8.83
C SER A 51 -15.63 -23.31 8.00
N CYS A 52 -16.18 -22.19 7.54
CA CYS A 52 -15.42 -21.14 6.85
C CYS A 52 -14.71 -20.19 7.83
N ARG A 53 -14.85 -20.37 9.14
CA ARG A 53 -14.15 -19.57 10.16
C ARG A 53 -12.66 -19.86 10.14
N ILE A 54 -11.85 -18.81 10.04
CA ILE A 54 -10.40 -18.88 10.13
C ILE A 54 -9.98 -18.45 11.53
N GLY A 55 -9.39 -19.38 12.28
CA GLY A 55 -9.05 -19.17 13.69
C GLY A 55 -10.24 -19.36 14.64
N ALA A 56 -10.10 -18.86 15.87
CA ALA A 56 -11.16 -18.89 16.86
C ALA A 56 -12.18 -17.76 16.63
N GLU A 57 -13.39 -17.95 17.14
CA GLU A 57 -14.35 -16.85 17.25
C GLU A 57 -13.75 -15.71 18.08
N ASN A 58 -14.02 -14.47 17.67
CA ASN A 58 -13.53 -13.25 18.30
C ASN A 58 -12.00 -13.03 18.23
N ASP A 59 -11.26 -13.90 17.51
CA ASP A 59 -9.80 -13.81 17.30
C ASP A 59 -9.42 -13.29 15.89
N GLY A 60 -10.37 -12.74 15.15
CA GLY A 60 -10.18 -12.26 13.78
C GLY A 60 -9.13 -11.17 13.65
N TRP A 61 -8.99 -10.29 14.65
CA TRP A 61 -7.99 -9.21 14.62
C TRP A 61 -6.55 -9.73 14.62
N ARG A 62 -6.25 -10.81 15.35
CA ARG A 62 -4.92 -11.42 15.33
C ARG A 62 -4.63 -12.00 13.96
N VAL A 63 -5.59 -12.72 13.38
CA VAL A 63 -5.50 -13.26 12.00
C VAL A 63 -5.22 -12.12 11.01
N THR A 64 -5.93 -10.99 11.12
CA THR A 64 -5.67 -9.81 10.29
C THR A 64 -4.26 -9.26 10.40
N ASN A 65 -3.74 -9.13 11.61
CA ASN A 65 -2.39 -8.61 11.77
C ASN A 65 -1.32 -9.55 11.20
N VAL A 66 -1.56 -10.87 11.22
CA VAL A 66 -0.67 -11.83 10.56
C VAL A 66 -0.71 -11.62 9.04
N THR A 67 -1.89 -11.63 8.41
CA THR A 67 -2.02 -11.43 6.95
C THR A 67 -1.39 -10.11 6.50
N LEU A 68 -1.73 -9.00 7.16
CA LEU A 68 -1.20 -7.67 6.84
C LEU A 68 0.32 -7.56 7.11
N SER A 69 0.90 -8.43 7.94
CA SER A 69 2.36 -8.43 8.14
C SER A 69 3.10 -9.01 6.92
N PHE A 70 2.50 -9.98 6.22
CA PHE A 70 3.07 -10.53 4.98
C PHE A 70 2.93 -9.58 3.80
N GLU A 71 1.79 -8.87 3.68
CA GLU A 71 1.57 -7.87 2.63
C GLU A 71 2.59 -6.72 2.67
N ARG A 72 3.07 -6.35 3.86
CA ARG A 72 4.05 -5.24 4.02
C ARG A 72 5.48 -5.64 3.66
N GLY A 73 5.67 -6.83 3.11
CA GLY A 73 6.97 -7.36 2.74
C GLY A 73 7.22 -7.35 1.25
N THR A 74 7.10 -8.53 0.67
CA THR A 74 7.40 -8.77 -0.74
C THR A 74 6.31 -8.28 -1.68
N ALA A 75 5.11 -7.95 -1.20
CA ALA A 75 3.97 -7.64 -2.05
C ALA A 75 4.18 -6.40 -2.93
N PHE A 76 5.11 -5.51 -2.59
CA PHE A 76 5.42 -4.29 -3.34
C PHE A 76 6.67 -4.42 -4.24
N VAL A 77 7.27 -5.60 -4.34
CA VAL A 77 8.54 -5.76 -5.08
C VAL A 77 8.35 -5.47 -6.57
N SER A 78 7.26 -5.95 -7.17
CA SER A 78 6.91 -5.64 -8.56
C SER A 78 6.82 -4.14 -8.79
N GLU A 79 6.07 -3.46 -7.94
CA GLU A 79 5.80 -2.04 -8.04
C GLU A 79 7.08 -1.22 -7.84
N MET A 80 8.00 -1.68 -7.00
CA MET A 80 9.32 -1.05 -6.85
C MET A 80 10.15 -1.16 -8.12
N VAL A 81 10.11 -2.31 -8.79
CA VAL A 81 10.80 -2.47 -10.09
C VAL A 81 10.19 -1.55 -11.13
N ASP A 82 8.86 -1.42 -11.16
CA ASP A 82 8.19 -0.48 -12.06
C ASP A 82 8.57 0.98 -11.74
N ALA A 83 8.71 1.33 -10.45
CA ALA A 83 9.17 2.66 -10.06
C ALA A 83 10.62 2.95 -10.49
N LEU A 84 11.51 1.95 -10.42
CA LEU A 84 12.88 2.08 -10.92
C LEU A 84 12.89 2.33 -12.43
N ARG A 85 12.09 1.58 -13.19
CA ARG A 85 11.93 1.79 -14.65
C ARG A 85 11.40 3.18 -14.94
N LEU A 86 10.38 3.63 -14.23
CA LEU A 86 9.80 4.96 -14.41
C LEU A 86 10.81 6.10 -14.18
N ILE A 87 11.74 5.94 -13.24
CA ILE A 87 12.85 6.89 -13.03
C ILE A 87 13.74 6.94 -14.27
N ASP A 88 14.12 5.77 -14.80
CA ASP A 88 14.93 5.66 -16.01
C ASP A 88 14.20 6.24 -17.23
N ASP A 89 12.90 5.95 -17.38
CA ASP A 89 12.06 6.41 -18.48
C ASP A 89 11.79 7.92 -18.42
N LEU A 90 11.74 8.52 -17.21
CA LEU A 90 11.63 9.96 -17.06
C LEU A 90 12.93 10.68 -17.41
N SER A 91 14.08 10.06 -17.15
CA SER A 91 15.40 10.70 -17.26
C SER A 91 15.67 11.40 -18.60
N PRO A 92 15.33 10.84 -19.78
CA PRO A 92 15.49 11.50 -21.08
C PRO A 92 14.76 12.84 -21.21
N TYR A 93 13.64 13.02 -20.51
CA TYR A 93 12.85 14.25 -20.53
C TYR A 93 13.42 15.34 -19.61
N VAL A 94 14.33 14.98 -18.70
CA VAL A 94 14.87 15.90 -17.68
C VAL A 94 16.03 16.75 -18.22
N THR A 95 15.68 17.89 -18.78
CA THR A 95 16.65 18.87 -19.32
C THR A 95 17.12 19.89 -18.29
N ASP A 96 16.24 20.33 -17.38
CA ASP A 96 16.54 21.31 -16.34
C ASP A 96 17.52 20.73 -15.28
N PRO A 97 18.67 21.40 -14.99
CA PRO A 97 19.61 20.97 -13.96
C PRO A 97 19.01 20.80 -12.55
N ALA A 98 18.00 21.58 -12.18
CA ALA A 98 17.31 21.47 -10.90
C ALA A 98 16.49 20.17 -10.83
N TYR A 99 15.71 19.87 -11.86
CA TYR A 99 14.96 18.61 -11.95
C TYR A 99 15.87 17.40 -12.09
N ARG A 100 17.02 17.53 -12.77
CA ARG A 100 18.02 16.45 -12.83
C ARG A 100 18.57 16.11 -11.45
N ARG A 101 18.80 17.13 -10.62
CA ARG A 101 19.22 16.94 -9.22
C ARG A 101 18.11 16.28 -8.40
N GLU A 102 16.87 16.73 -8.56
CA GLU A 102 15.72 16.15 -7.86
C GLU A 102 15.51 14.68 -8.23
N LEU A 103 15.54 14.34 -9.53
CA LEU A 103 15.46 12.95 -10.00
C LEU A 103 16.61 12.10 -9.45
N GLY A 104 17.84 12.63 -9.43
CA GLY A 104 18.99 11.94 -8.85
C GLY A 104 18.83 11.63 -7.36
N HIS A 105 18.23 12.54 -6.59
CA HIS A 105 17.89 12.29 -5.18
C HIS A 105 16.80 11.22 -5.03
N LEU A 106 15.76 11.26 -5.85
CA LEU A 106 14.70 10.24 -5.85
C LEU A 106 15.24 8.86 -6.23
N ALA A 107 16.14 8.79 -7.22
CA ALA A 107 16.82 7.56 -7.61
C ALA A 107 17.66 6.98 -6.47
N ALA A 108 18.47 7.81 -5.81
CA ALA A 108 19.28 7.38 -4.66
C ALA A 108 18.41 6.93 -3.47
N GLU A 109 17.27 7.58 -3.23
CA GLU A 109 16.31 7.17 -2.20
C GLU A 109 15.65 5.82 -2.55
N MET A 110 15.28 5.62 -3.82
CA MET A 110 14.74 4.34 -4.31
C MET A 110 15.76 3.20 -4.17
N ASP A 111 17.02 3.45 -4.48
CA ASP A 111 18.10 2.47 -4.26
C ASP A 111 18.23 2.08 -2.79
N GLY A 112 18.08 3.05 -1.88
CA GLY A 112 18.05 2.82 -0.45
C GLY A 112 16.87 1.93 -0.02
N ILE A 113 15.66 2.23 -0.52
CA ILE A 113 14.46 1.42 -0.28
C ILE A 113 14.66 0.01 -0.85
N TRP A 114 15.21 -0.12 -2.06
CA TRP A 114 15.46 -1.41 -2.70
C TRP A 114 16.48 -2.25 -1.93
N ALA A 115 17.55 -1.64 -1.42
CA ALA A 115 18.50 -2.30 -0.54
C ALA A 115 17.85 -2.79 0.77
N LEU A 116 16.99 -1.96 1.38
CA LEU A 116 16.24 -2.33 2.58
C LEU A 116 15.26 -3.48 2.31
N THR A 117 14.58 -3.49 1.17
CA THR A 117 13.71 -4.59 0.72
C THR A 117 14.48 -5.90 0.61
N LYS A 118 15.62 -5.91 -0.09
CA LYS A 118 16.51 -7.09 -0.21
C LYS A 118 16.98 -7.60 1.15
N ARG A 119 17.35 -6.69 2.06
CA ARG A 119 17.73 -7.04 3.44
C ARG A 119 16.57 -7.69 4.20
N ASN A 120 15.37 -7.12 4.12
CA ASN A 120 14.20 -7.63 4.83
C ASN A 120 13.77 -9.02 4.33
N ILE A 121 13.83 -9.25 3.00
CA ILE A 121 13.58 -10.56 2.41
C ILE A 121 14.60 -11.58 2.93
N THR A 122 15.89 -11.22 2.92
CA THR A 122 16.97 -12.08 3.43
C THR A 122 16.80 -12.41 4.91
N GLN A 123 16.39 -11.43 5.72
CA GLN A 123 16.11 -11.64 7.13
C GLN A 123 14.91 -12.57 7.33
N ALA A 124 13.80 -12.31 6.65
CA ALA A 124 12.60 -13.13 6.74
C ALA A 124 12.86 -14.58 6.33
N ALA A 125 13.68 -14.82 5.30
CA ALA A 125 14.08 -16.16 4.89
C ALA A 125 14.86 -16.93 6.00
N ARG A 126 15.54 -16.21 6.91
CA ARG A 126 16.29 -16.81 8.03
C ARG A 126 15.46 -16.93 9.31
N THR A 127 14.61 -15.95 9.60
CA THR A 127 13.90 -15.84 10.89
C THR A 127 12.41 -16.14 10.82
N GLY A 128 11.86 -16.36 9.62
CA GLY A 128 10.42 -16.58 9.38
C GLY A 128 9.56 -15.33 9.52
N VAL A 129 10.13 -14.20 9.96
CA VAL A 129 9.45 -12.93 10.19
C VAL A 129 10.27 -11.78 9.64
N MET A 130 9.60 -10.77 9.09
CA MET A 130 10.28 -9.53 8.71
C MET A 130 10.61 -8.69 9.94
N GLY A 131 11.80 -8.09 9.93
CA GLY A 131 12.24 -7.17 10.99
C GLY A 131 11.49 -5.83 10.95
N PRO A 132 11.66 -4.98 11.99
CA PRO A 132 11.00 -3.67 12.09
C PRO A 132 11.23 -2.73 10.90
N GLY A 133 12.33 -2.93 10.16
CA GLY A 133 12.65 -2.17 8.96
C GLY A 133 11.60 -2.30 7.84
N SER A 134 10.80 -3.37 7.82
CA SER A 134 9.71 -3.51 6.83
C SER A 134 8.60 -2.46 7.03
N MET A 135 8.41 -1.98 8.26
CA MET A 135 7.40 -0.95 8.56
C MET A 135 7.75 0.41 7.95
N MET A 136 9.03 0.67 7.68
CA MET A 136 9.47 1.93 7.05
C MET A 136 9.29 1.92 5.53
N ILE A 137 9.35 0.74 4.90
CA ILE A 137 9.29 0.59 3.44
C ILE A 137 8.03 1.22 2.88
N LYS A 138 6.85 0.83 3.38
CA LYS A 138 5.57 1.33 2.85
C LYS A 138 5.52 2.85 2.90
N TYR A 139 5.90 3.44 4.03
CA TYR A 139 5.91 4.89 4.22
C TYR A 139 6.85 5.56 3.22
N ALA A 140 8.15 5.24 3.27
CA ALA A 140 9.17 5.86 2.43
C ALA A 140 8.85 5.70 0.93
N TYR A 141 8.42 4.51 0.54
CA TYR A 141 8.04 4.20 -0.83
C TYR A 141 6.83 5.01 -1.31
N SER A 142 5.75 5.09 -0.52
CA SER A 142 4.56 5.85 -0.92
C SER A 142 4.83 7.36 -1.04
N GLU A 143 5.68 7.92 -0.17
CA GLU A 143 6.08 9.34 -0.22
C GLU A 143 7.04 9.63 -1.38
N LEU A 144 7.96 8.69 -1.69
CA LEU A 144 8.83 8.80 -2.86
C LEU A 144 8.00 8.77 -4.14
N ARG A 145 7.07 7.83 -4.27
CA ARG A 145 6.20 7.70 -5.45
C ARG A 145 5.36 8.96 -5.69
N GLN A 146 4.82 9.59 -4.64
CA GLN A 146 4.15 10.89 -4.77
C GLN A 146 5.06 11.97 -5.36
N ARG A 147 6.28 12.13 -4.82
CA ARG A 147 7.27 13.10 -5.32
C ARG A 147 7.71 12.80 -6.75
N LEU A 148 7.92 11.53 -7.09
CA LEU A 148 8.25 11.12 -8.45
C LEU A 148 7.11 11.47 -9.42
N GLY A 149 5.86 11.13 -9.08
CA GLY A 149 4.70 11.51 -9.89
C GLY A 149 4.57 13.03 -10.05
N GLU A 150 4.80 13.81 -8.99
CA GLU A 150 4.81 15.28 -9.08
C GLU A 150 5.93 15.81 -9.97
N LEU A 151 7.14 15.24 -9.86
CA LEU A 151 8.27 15.61 -10.72
C LEU A 151 7.97 15.28 -12.19
N SER A 152 7.40 14.12 -12.48
CA SER A 152 7.00 13.75 -13.84
C SER A 152 6.06 14.79 -14.46
N MET A 153 5.09 15.28 -13.69
CA MET A 153 4.18 16.34 -14.17
C MET A 153 4.88 17.67 -14.43
N LYS A 154 5.88 18.03 -13.62
CA LYS A 154 6.67 19.26 -13.82
C LYS A 154 7.61 19.16 -15.02
N VAL A 155 8.21 17.99 -15.23
CA VAL A 155 9.18 17.74 -16.33
C VAL A 155 8.48 17.70 -17.68
N LEU A 156 7.32 17.05 -17.75
CA LEU A 156 6.58 16.85 -19.00
C LEU A 156 5.67 18.04 -19.35
N GLU A 157 5.39 18.93 -18.40
CA GLU A 157 4.59 20.14 -18.57
C GLU A 157 3.27 19.92 -19.34
N ARG A 158 3.19 20.35 -20.60
CA ARG A 158 1.98 20.25 -21.44
C ARG A 158 1.86 18.91 -22.14
N ASP A 159 2.95 18.16 -22.27
CA ASP A 159 2.94 16.86 -22.96
C ASP A 159 2.04 15.86 -22.22
N VAL A 160 1.86 16.02 -20.90
CA VAL A 160 0.92 15.22 -20.09
C VAL A 160 -0.53 15.31 -20.53
N LEU A 161 -0.90 16.31 -21.34
CA LEU A 161 -2.24 16.42 -21.91
C LEU A 161 -2.43 15.48 -23.11
N ALA A 162 -1.34 14.99 -23.70
CA ALA A 162 -1.32 14.01 -24.79
C ALA A 162 -1.07 12.61 -24.23
N VAL A 163 -2.13 12.01 -23.68
CA VAL A 163 -2.09 10.70 -22.99
C VAL A 163 -1.49 9.58 -23.87
N ASP A 164 -1.58 9.67 -25.19
CA ASP A 164 -1.06 8.63 -26.09
C ASP A 164 0.49 8.54 -26.11
N ALA A 165 1.21 9.62 -25.75
CA ALA A 165 2.68 9.67 -25.82
C ALA A 165 3.37 9.51 -24.45
N VAL A 166 2.72 9.97 -23.38
CA VAL A 166 3.27 9.98 -22.00
C VAL A 166 2.26 9.48 -20.97
N GLY A 167 1.26 8.72 -21.41
CA GLY A 167 0.12 8.27 -20.60
C GLY A 167 0.53 7.54 -19.32
N GLU A 168 1.60 6.76 -19.38
CA GLU A 168 2.12 6.04 -18.20
C GLU A 168 2.46 6.97 -17.04
N PHE A 169 3.05 8.15 -17.29
CA PHE A 169 3.37 9.12 -16.23
C PHE A 169 2.12 9.75 -15.62
N VAL A 170 1.06 9.94 -16.42
CA VAL A 170 -0.22 10.48 -15.97
C VAL A 170 -0.98 9.44 -15.17
N GLU A 171 -1.07 8.21 -15.69
CA GLU A 171 -1.67 7.08 -14.99
C GLU A 171 -0.98 6.84 -13.65
N GLU A 172 0.35 6.89 -13.64
CA GLU A 172 1.15 6.81 -12.45
C GLU A 172 0.81 7.94 -11.47
N ARG A 173 0.78 9.19 -11.92
CA ARG A 173 0.44 10.33 -11.06
C ARG A 173 -0.91 10.11 -10.38
N LEU A 174 -1.91 9.62 -11.10
CA LEU A 174 -3.23 9.33 -10.57
C LEU A 174 -3.21 8.14 -9.60
N ARG A 175 -2.44 7.08 -9.89
CA ARG A 175 -2.27 5.92 -9.01
C ARG A 175 -1.63 6.29 -7.68
N THR A 176 -0.58 7.13 -7.72
CA THR A 176 0.18 7.51 -6.51
C THR A 176 -0.65 8.25 -5.47
N LEU A 177 -1.71 8.96 -5.88
CA LEU A 177 -2.65 9.64 -4.97
C LEU A 177 -3.23 8.69 -3.91
N ALA A 178 -3.47 7.44 -4.28
CA ALA A 178 -4.01 6.44 -3.35
C ALA A 178 -2.94 5.84 -2.42
N LEU A 179 -1.66 5.83 -2.80
CA LEU A 179 -0.62 5.05 -2.10
C LEU A 179 -0.34 5.53 -0.67
N THR A 180 -0.48 6.83 -0.40
CA THR A 180 -0.29 7.40 0.94
C THR A 180 -1.51 7.18 1.86
N ILE A 181 -2.62 6.67 1.32
CA ILE A 181 -3.87 6.42 2.04
C ILE A 181 -4.10 4.90 2.22
N ALA A 182 -4.01 4.16 1.12
CA ALA A 182 -4.24 2.73 1.06
C ALA A 182 -3.25 1.94 1.93
N ALA A 183 -3.69 0.76 2.39
CA ALA A 183 -2.93 -0.13 3.28
C ALA A 183 -2.40 0.53 4.57
N GLY A 184 -3.10 1.56 5.05
CA GLY A 184 -2.76 2.36 6.23
C GLY A 184 -2.08 3.67 5.85
N THR A 185 -2.68 4.77 6.27
CA THR A 185 -2.25 6.12 5.89
C THR A 185 -0.82 6.42 6.36
N SER A 186 -0.13 7.34 5.67
CA SER A 186 1.23 7.78 6.06
C SER A 186 1.30 8.24 7.53
N GLN A 187 0.25 8.87 8.06
CA GLN A 187 0.14 9.31 9.45
C GLN A 187 0.10 8.12 10.41
N ILE A 188 -0.73 7.11 10.12
CA ILE A 188 -0.77 5.87 10.90
C ILE A 188 0.57 5.14 10.84
N GLN A 189 1.24 5.12 9.67
CA GLN A 189 2.59 4.54 9.56
C GLN A 189 3.61 5.28 10.43
N LYS A 190 3.60 6.62 10.45
CA LYS A 190 4.48 7.42 11.33
C LYS A 190 4.27 7.08 12.80
N ASN A 191 3.02 6.94 13.25
CA ASN A 191 2.72 6.51 14.61
C ASN A 191 3.24 5.10 14.90
N ILE A 192 3.03 4.15 13.98
CA ILE A 192 3.52 2.78 14.11
C ILE A 192 5.05 2.76 14.24
N ILE A 193 5.76 3.52 13.39
CA ILE A 193 7.23 3.62 13.43
C ILE A 193 7.67 4.26 14.76
N GLY A 194 7.08 5.39 15.14
CA GLY A 194 7.39 6.08 16.39
C GLY A 194 7.20 5.19 17.61
N GLU A 195 6.01 4.61 17.77
CA GLU A 195 5.64 3.85 18.97
C GLU A 195 6.32 2.47 19.02
N ARG A 196 6.35 1.74 17.91
CA ARG A 196 6.75 0.32 17.90
C ARG A 196 8.21 0.10 17.53
N VAL A 197 8.79 0.97 16.71
CA VAL A 197 10.18 0.83 16.28
C VAL A 197 11.10 1.71 17.12
N LEU A 198 10.69 2.96 17.39
CA LEU A 198 11.50 3.92 18.15
C LEU A 198 11.16 3.95 19.65
N GLY A 199 10.06 3.32 20.08
CA GLY A 199 9.64 3.30 21.49
C GLY A 199 9.14 4.65 22.02
N LEU A 200 8.69 5.53 21.13
CA LEU A 200 8.14 6.83 21.51
C LEU A 200 6.77 6.68 22.20
N PRO A 201 6.37 7.67 23.03
CA PRO A 201 5.03 7.69 23.62
C PRO A 201 3.93 7.62 22.55
N LYS A 202 2.79 7.04 22.93
CA LYS A 202 1.64 6.95 22.03
C LYS A 202 1.06 8.32 21.72
N GLU A 203 0.52 8.45 20.51
CA GLU A 203 -0.24 9.65 20.14
C GLU A 203 -1.42 9.85 21.14
N PRO A 204 -1.59 11.06 21.70
CA PRO A 204 -2.74 11.36 22.55
C PRO A 204 -4.04 11.12 21.78
N ARG A 205 -4.94 10.34 22.36
CA ARG A 205 -6.28 10.15 21.78
C ARG A 205 -7.15 11.35 22.19
N PRO A 206 -7.85 12.00 21.24
CA PRO A 206 -8.81 13.05 21.57
C PRO A 206 -9.99 12.51 22.39
#